data_AF-A0A420K8N7-F1
#
_entry.id   AF-A0A420K8N7-F1
#
_cell.length_a   1.000
_cell.length_b   1.000
_cell.length_c   1.000
_cell.angle_alpha   90.00
_cell.angle_beta   90.00
_cell.angle_gamma   90.00
#
_symmetry.space_group_name_H-M   'P 1'
#
loop_
_entity.id
_entity.type
_entity.pdbx_description
1 polymer ?
#
loop_
_entity_poly.entity_id
_entity_poly.type
_entity_poly.pdbx_seq_one_letter_code
_entity_poly.pdbx_strand_id
1 'polypeptide(L)'
;MSSHHDYIIEITAQHDALKPFAPENGQPLRFKIGDAVIYTNEYGVQFHRRITRFYRPIGLSGHYARGARYLLNSTSPWVPVAQSCLRPEDSA
;
A
#
# COMPACT_ATOMS: atom_id res chain seq x y z
N MET A 1 -8.55 22.59 -15.27
CA MET A 1 -7.56 21.56 -14.87
C MET A 1 -8.04 20.95 -13.57
N SER A 2 -8.08 19.62 -13.45
CA SER A 2 -8.42 18.94 -12.20
C SER A 2 -7.30 19.17 -11.18
N SER A 3 -7.64 19.59 -9.96
CA SER A 3 -6.64 19.71 -8.90
C SER A 3 -6.23 18.33 -8.38
N HIS A 4 -5.10 18.26 -7.68
CA HIS A 4 -4.71 17.05 -6.95
C HIS A 4 -5.79 16.59 -5.96
N HIS A 5 -6.51 17.55 -5.37
CA HIS A 5 -7.61 17.29 -4.44
C HIS A 5 -8.80 16.63 -5.15
N ASP A 6 -9.25 17.19 -6.28
CA ASP A 6 -10.35 16.63 -7.08
C ASP A 6 -10.03 15.20 -7.54
N TYR A 7 -8.77 14.99 -7.92
CA TYR A 7 -8.31 13.67 -8.32
C TYR A 7 -8.33 12.65 -7.16
N ILE A 8 -7.95 13.07 -5.94
CA ILE A 8 -8.07 12.20 -4.76
C ILE A 8 -9.54 11.85 -4.49
N ILE A 9 -10.45 12.81 -4.61
CA ILE A 9 -11.89 12.58 -4.44
C ILE A 9 -12.37 11.53 -5.44
N GLU A 10 -12.03 11.68 -6.72
CA GLU A 10 -12.47 10.76 -7.79
C GLU A 10 -11.99 9.33 -7.54
N ILE A 11 -10.69 9.14 -7.30
CA ILE A 11 -10.15 7.78 -7.08
C ILE A 11 -10.67 7.17 -5.78
N THR A 12 -10.94 7.98 -4.74
CA THR A 12 -11.53 7.47 -3.51
C THR A 12 -12.98 7.06 -3.73
N ALA A 13 -13.77 7.82 -4.50
CA ALA A 13 -15.13 7.42 -4.85
C ALA A 13 -15.17 6.09 -5.62
N GLN A 14 -14.27 5.90 -6.59
CA GLN A 14 -14.13 4.63 -7.32
C GLN A 14 -13.71 3.47 -6.40
N HIS A 15 -12.74 3.73 -5.52
CA HIS A 15 -12.30 2.76 -4.50
C HIS A 15 -13.46 2.33 -3.60
N ASP A 16 -14.22 3.28 -3.06
CA ASP A 16 -15.27 2.99 -2.08
C ASP A 16 -16.46 2.26 -2.69
N ALA A 17 -16.77 2.56 -3.96
CA ALA A 17 -17.82 1.88 -4.72
C ALA A 17 -17.48 0.41 -5.01
N LEU A 18 -16.23 0.12 -5.36
CA LEU A 18 -15.80 -1.22 -5.79
C LEU A 18 -15.16 -2.04 -4.68
N LYS A 19 -14.64 -1.38 -3.64
CA LYS A 19 -13.76 -1.93 -2.60
C LYS A 19 -12.77 -2.94 -3.19
N PRO A 20 -11.87 -2.54 -4.10
CA PRO A 20 -11.09 -3.50 -4.89
C PRO A 20 -9.98 -4.18 -4.07
N PHE A 21 -9.53 -3.59 -2.96
CA PHE A 21 -8.34 -4.04 -2.22
C PHE A 21 -8.67 -4.65 -0.86
N ALA A 22 -7.81 -5.57 -0.42
CA ALA A 22 -7.85 -6.09 0.93
C ALA A 22 -7.51 -5.00 1.97
N PRO A 23 -8.06 -5.03 3.19
CA PRO A 23 -9.03 -6.01 3.67
C PRO A 23 -10.50 -5.67 3.33
N GLU A 24 -10.75 -4.52 2.70
CA GLU A 24 -12.12 -3.99 2.48
C GLU A 24 -12.94 -4.83 1.50
N ASN A 25 -12.27 -5.56 0.62
CA ASN A 25 -12.86 -6.52 -0.30
C ASN A 25 -13.18 -7.88 0.34
N GLY A 26 -13.03 -8.02 1.67
CA GLY A 26 -13.27 -9.26 2.40
C GLY A 26 -12.12 -10.28 2.37
N GLN A 27 -11.06 -10.03 1.62
CA GLN A 27 -9.85 -10.86 1.63
C GLN A 27 -8.89 -10.42 2.74
N PRO A 28 -8.12 -11.32 3.34
CA PRO A 28 -7.10 -10.95 4.31
C PRO A 28 -5.94 -10.19 3.63
N LEU A 29 -5.25 -9.34 4.39
CA LEU A 29 -3.96 -8.79 3.95
C LEU A 29 -2.97 -9.94 3.75
N ARG A 30 -2.27 -9.94 2.61
CA ARG A 30 -1.35 -11.03 2.23
C ARG A 30 -0.18 -11.20 3.20
N PHE A 31 0.36 -10.10 3.71
CA PHE A 31 1.52 -10.10 4.58
C PHE A 31 1.19 -9.59 5.99
N LYS A 32 1.99 -10.01 6.97
CA LYS A 32 1.88 -9.68 8.39
C LYS A 32 2.99 -8.72 8.83
N ILE A 33 2.74 -8.02 9.94
CA ILE A 33 3.80 -7.25 10.60
C ILE A 33 4.92 -8.21 11.01
N GLY A 34 6.15 -7.84 10.68
CA GLY A 34 7.32 -8.65 10.90
C GLY A 34 7.76 -9.47 9.69
N ASP A 35 6.95 -9.62 8.65
CA ASP A 35 7.33 -10.38 7.45
C ASP A 35 8.50 -9.71 6.71
N ALA A 36 9.46 -10.53 6.30
CA ALA A 36 10.56 -10.14 5.41
C ALA A 36 10.05 -10.14 3.97
N VAL A 37 10.28 -9.04 3.25
CA VAL A 37 9.74 -8.81 1.91
C VAL A 37 10.75 -8.11 1.03
N ILE A 38 10.68 -8.39 -0.26
CA ILE A 38 11.38 -7.62 -1.28
C ILE A 38 10.41 -6.57 -1.83
N TYR A 39 10.73 -5.30 -1.57
CA TYR A 39 9.99 -4.15 -2.08
C TYR A 39 10.59 -3.69 -3.41
N THR A 40 9.75 -3.57 -4.44
CA THR A 40 10.12 -2.99 -5.74
C THR A 40 9.53 -1.59 -5.84
N ASN A 41 10.36 -0.57 -6.00
CA ASN A 41 9.90 0.81 -6.15
C ASN A 41 9.39 1.09 -7.58
N GLU A 42 8.91 2.31 -7.81
CA GLU A 42 8.39 2.76 -9.12
C GLU A 42 9.42 2.73 -10.26
N TYR A 43 10.72 2.71 -9.93
CA TYR A 43 11.82 2.60 -10.89
C TYR A 43 12.27 1.15 -11.12
N GLY A 44 11.57 0.16 -10.54
CA GLY A 44 11.92 -1.25 -10.66
C GLY A 44 13.08 -1.71 -9.76
N VAL A 45 13.59 -0.84 -8.88
CA VAL A 45 14.69 -1.17 -7.96
C VAL A 45 14.16 -1.93 -6.75
N GLN A 46 14.88 -2.99 -6.39
CA GLN A 46 14.48 -3.93 -5.33
C GLN A 46 15.24 -3.67 -4.03
N PHE A 47 14.52 -3.76 -2.90
CA PHE A 47 15.07 -3.56 -1.56
C PHE A 47 14.57 -4.63 -0.60
N HIS A 48 15.47 -5.19 0.19
CA HIS A 48 15.14 -6.05 1.32
C HIS A 48 14.56 -5.20 2.45
N ARG A 49 13.33 -5.50 2.86
CA ARG A 49 12.57 -4.72 3.85
C ARG A 49 11.76 -5.65 4.75
N ARG A 50 11.25 -5.07 5.83
CA ARG A 50 10.33 -5.73 6.76
C ARG A 50 9.08 -4.90 6.93
N ILE A 51 7.94 -5.56 7.00
CA ILE A 51 6.67 -4.89 7.29
C ILE A 51 6.66 -4.47 8.75
N THR A 52 6.46 -3.19 9.00
CA THR A 52 6.47 -2.63 10.35
C THR A 52 5.06 -2.41 10.88
N ARG A 53 4.15 -1.93 10.03
CA ARG A 53 2.77 -1.58 10.39
C ARG A 53 1.83 -1.67 9.20
N PHE A 54 0.53 -1.71 9.47
CA PHE A 54 -0.49 -1.49 8.45
C PHE A 54 -0.86 -0.01 8.37
N TYR A 55 -0.98 0.48 7.14
CA TYR A 55 -1.37 1.84 6.86
C TYR A 55 -2.88 2.00 7.00
N ARG A 56 -3.30 2.93 7.86
CA ARG A 56 -4.70 3.31 8.09
C ARG A 56 -4.79 4.84 8.16
N PRO A 57 -5.14 5.52 7.05
CA PRO A 57 -5.29 6.96 7.04
C PRO A 57 -6.53 7.39 7.84
N ILE A 58 -6.51 8.62 8.36
CA ILE A 58 -7.69 9.30 8.90
C ILE A 58 -8.19 10.23 7.79
N GLY A 59 -9.17 9.78 7.00
CA GLY A 59 -9.74 10.53 5.88
C GLY A 59 -9.29 10.08 4.48
N LEU A 60 -9.53 10.92 3.48
CA LEU A 60 -9.22 10.61 2.07
C LEU A 60 -7.72 10.46 1.88
N SER A 61 -7.31 9.36 1.23
CA SER A 61 -5.91 9.09 0.92
C SER A 61 -5.81 8.43 -0.44
N GLY A 62 -5.17 9.12 -1.39
CA GLY A 62 -4.94 8.56 -2.71
C GLY A 62 -4.03 7.33 -2.70
N HIS A 63 -3.15 7.18 -1.70
CA HIS A 63 -2.38 5.96 -1.52
C HIS A 63 -3.28 4.79 -1.12
N TYR A 64 -4.17 5.01 -0.15
CA TYR A 64 -5.09 3.99 0.32
C TYR A 64 -6.10 3.62 -0.78
N ALA A 65 -6.64 4.60 -1.49
CA ALA A 65 -7.54 4.37 -2.63
C ALA A 65 -6.89 3.54 -3.76
N ARG A 66 -5.55 3.49 -3.84
CA ARG A 66 -4.79 2.67 -4.80
C ARG A 66 -4.24 1.36 -4.23
N GLY A 67 -4.69 0.95 -3.04
CA GLY A 67 -4.31 -0.33 -2.46
C GLY A 67 -3.01 -0.31 -1.66
N ALA A 68 -2.48 0.86 -1.30
CA ALA A 68 -1.39 0.96 -0.35
C ALA A 68 -1.88 0.57 1.05
N ARG A 69 -1.27 -0.46 1.64
CA ARG A 69 -1.72 -1.05 2.93
C ARG A 69 -0.58 -1.29 3.91
N TYR A 70 0.68 -1.23 3.47
CA TYR A 70 1.83 -1.63 4.28
C TYR A 70 2.80 -0.48 4.50
N LEU A 71 3.35 -0.39 5.71
CA LEU A 71 4.49 0.45 6.04
C LEU A 71 5.72 -0.44 6.23
N LEU A 72 6.87 0.03 5.72
CA LEU A 72 8.12 -0.72 5.71
C LEU A 72 9.17 -0.04 6.60
N ASN A 73 10.19 -0.78 7.01
CA ASN A 73 11.41 -0.25 7.64
C ASN A 73 12.34 0.44 6.62
N SER A 74 11.79 1.35 5.80
CA SER A 74 12.55 2.12 4.81
C SER A 74 13.06 3.44 5.40
N THR A 75 13.77 4.22 4.58
CA THR A 75 14.15 5.61 4.88
C THR A 75 12.96 6.58 4.93
N SER A 76 11.78 6.13 4.50
CA SER A 76 10.52 6.89 4.56
C SER A 76 9.43 6.02 5.18
N PRO A 77 9.52 5.71 6.48
CA PRO A 77 8.68 4.71 7.15
C PRO A 77 7.19 5.12 7.27
N TRP A 78 6.84 6.36 6.93
CA TRP A 78 5.47 6.87 6.89
C TRP A 78 4.81 6.76 5.51
N VAL A 79 5.56 6.44 4.45
CA VAL A 79 5.01 6.30 3.10
C VAL A 79 4.52 4.87 2.89
N PRO A 80 3.21 4.67 2.62
CA PRO A 80 2.66 3.33 2.44
C PRO A 80 2.95 2.78 1.05
N VAL A 81 3.02 1.44 0.98
CA VAL A 81 3.26 0.71 -0.26
C VAL A 81 2.10 -0.23 -0.59
N ALA A 82 1.85 -0.40 -1.89
CA ALA A 82 0.85 -1.33 -2.42
C ALA A 82 1.31 -2.78 -2.28
N GLN A 83 0.35 -3.69 -2.10
CA GLN A 83 0.63 -5.12 -2.05
C GLN A 83 1.34 -5.62 -3.31
N SER A 84 1.02 -5.05 -4.48
CA SER A 84 1.61 -5.40 -5.78
C SER A 84 3.11 -5.08 -5.88
N CYS A 85 3.61 -4.15 -5.07
CA CYS A 85 5.03 -3.80 -5.02
C CYS A 85 5.85 -4.73 -4.11
N LEU A 86 5.20 -5.70 -3.45
CA LEU A 86 5.80 -6.59 -2.47
C LEU A 86 5.78 -8.03 -2.95
N ARG A 87 6.91 -8.71 -2.79
CA ARG A 87 7.00 -10.17 -2.86
C ARG A 87 7.59 -10.70 -1.55
N PRO A 88 7.23 -11.93 -1.14
CA PRO A 88 7.94 -12.60 -0.05
C PRO A 88 9.45 -12.58 -0.32
N GLU A 89 10.24 -12.29 0.70
CA GLU A 89 11.65 -12.63 0.66
C GLU A 89 11.73 -14.13 0.93
N ASP A 90 12.17 -14.90 -0.06
CA ASP A 90 12.34 -16.34 0.11
C ASP A 90 13.32 -16.57 1.27
N SER A 91 12.85 -17.24 2.32
CA SER A 91 13.76 -17.83 3.29
C SER A 91 14.48 -18.97 2.57
N ALA A 92 15.78 -18.79 2.30
CA ALA A 92 16.67 -19.87 1.88
C ALA A 92 16.61 -21.06 2.86
#